data_AF-A0A841GIJ0-F1
#
_entry.id   AF-A0A841GIJ0-F1
#
_cell.length_a   1.000
_cell.length_b   1.000
_cell.length_c   1.000
_cell.angle_alpha   90.00
_cell.angle_beta   90.00
_cell.angle_gamma   90.00
#
_symmetry.space_group_name_H-M   'P 1'
#
loop_
_entity.id
_entity.type
_entity.pdbx_description
1 polymer ?
#
loop_
_entity_poly.entity_id
_entity_poly.type
_entity_poly.pdbx_seq_one_letter_code
_entity_poly.pdbx_strand_id
1 'polypeptide(L)'
;MTVGSPCRGICQLDAGGKFCTSCQRTLDEIAGWPQFGEEEKQRIWARLLSLPLPVKEKSCSQCGQHFVCGSGGKQGGCWCQDLPNQAPLAGSIGDCLCPDCLTKALHETTK
;
A
#
# COMPACT_ATOMS: atom_id res chain seq x y z
N MET A 1 -25.73 3.25 2.63
CA MET A 1 -24.52 4.06 2.90
C MET A 1 -23.67 3.95 1.66
N THR A 2 -23.40 5.04 0.94
CA THR A 2 -22.82 4.94 -0.41
C THR A 2 -21.43 4.32 -0.38
N VAL A 3 -21.26 3.15 -1.00
CA VAL A 3 -19.95 2.50 -1.14
C VAL A 3 -19.11 3.31 -2.13
N GLY A 4 -18.04 3.94 -1.63
CA GLY A 4 -17.14 4.79 -2.41
C GLY A 4 -16.38 4.01 -3.49
N SER A 5 -16.04 4.69 -4.60
CA SER A 5 -15.26 4.08 -5.68
C SER A 5 -13.79 3.89 -5.27
N PRO A 6 -13.20 2.71 -5.50
CA PRO A 6 -11.76 2.47 -5.31
C PRO A 6 -10.87 3.11 -6.41
N CYS A 7 -11.44 3.91 -7.32
CA CYS A 7 -10.69 4.55 -8.40
C CYS A 7 -9.74 5.62 -7.85
N ARG A 8 -8.47 5.60 -8.30
CA ARG A 8 -7.43 6.56 -7.93
C ARG A 8 -7.21 7.66 -8.98
N GLY A 9 -8.04 7.72 -10.03
CA GLY A 9 -7.93 8.71 -11.11
C GLY A 9 -6.78 8.45 -12.11
N ILE A 10 -6.08 7.32 -12.00
CA ILE A 10 -4.98 6.96 -12.90
C ILE A 10 -5.46 5.82 -13.80
N CYS A 11 -5.69 6.13 -15.08
CA CYS A 11 -6.14 5.14 -16.06
C CYS A 11 -4.93 4.51 -16.76
N GLN A 12 -4.49 3.36 -16.26
CA GLN A 12 -3.44 2.56 -16.89
C GLN A 12 -3.76 1.08 -16.71
N LEU A 13 -3.69 0.31 -17.80
CA LEU A 13 -3.95 -1.12 -17.80
C LEU A 13 -2.64 -1.91 -17.61
N ASP A 14 -2.77 -3.11 -17.07
CA ASP A 14 -1.68 -4.08 -17.03
C ASP A 14 -1.29 -4.51 -18.45
N ALA A 15 -0.15 -5.19 -18.60
CA ALA A 15 0.33 -5.64 -19.90
C ALA A 15 -0.69 -6.55 -20.63
N GLY A 16 -1.56 -7.25 -19.90
CA GLY A 16 -2.62 -8.07 -20.46
C GLY A 16 -3.92 -7.33 -20.77
N GLY A 17 -4.05 -6.04 -20.42
CA GLY A 17 -5.28 -5.27 -20.64
C GLY A 17 -6.48 -5.70 -19.78
N LYS A 18 -6.26 -6.53 -18.77
CA LYS A 18 -7.32 -7.15 -17.95
C LYS A 18 -7.68 -6.31 -16.73
N PHE A 19 -6.69 -5.66 -16.12
CA PHE A 19 -6.86 -4.93 -14.87
C PHE A 19 -6.22 -3.55 -14.95
N CYS A 20 -6.84 -2.58 -14.29
CA CYS A 20 -6.22 -1.28 -14.06
C CYS A 20 -5.11 -1.42 -13.01
N THR A 21 -3.90 -0.94 -13.31
CA THR A 21 -2.73 -1.04 -12.42
C THR A 21 -2.87 -0.19 -11.16
N SER A 22 -3.76 0.81 -11.16
CA SER A 22 -3.94 1.74 -10.04
C SER A 22 -5.04 1.32 -9.06
N CYS A 23 -6.15 0.78 -9.56
CA CYS A 23 -7.31 0.38 -8.75
C CYS A 23 -7.59 -1.13 -8.75
N GLN A 24 -6.83 -1.93 -9.52
CA GLN A 24 -6.90 -3.40 -9.60
C GLN A 24 -8.29 -3.96 -9.99
N ARG A 25 -9.08 -3.13 -10.68
CA ARG A 25 -10.39 -3.49 -11.21
C ARG A 25 -10.34 -3.78 -12.70
N THR A 26 -11.27 -4.60 -13.17
CA THR A 26 -11.47 -4.83 -14.61
C THR A 26 -12.15 -3.63 -15.27
N LEU A 27 -12.05 -3.52 -16.58
CA LEU A 27 -12.73 -2.47 -17.34
C LEU A 27 -14.26 -2.55 -17.18
N ASP A 28 -14.84 -3.75 -17.20
CA ASP A 28 -16.28 -3.96 -16.98
C ASP A 28 -16.71 -3.48 -15.61
N GLU A 29 -15.93 -3.81 -14.58
CA GLU A 29 -16.21 -3.31 -13.24
C GLU A 29 -16.18 -1.78 -13.25
N ILE A 30 -15.15 -1.15 -13.82
CA ILE A 30 -14.98 0.31 -13.84
C ILE A 30 -16.15 0.99 -14.55
N ALA A 31 -16.52 0.50 -15.73
CA ALA A 31 -17.61 1.06 -16.55
C ALA A 31 -18.99 0.90 -15.88
N GLY A 32 -19.23 -0.25 -15.24
CA GLY A 32 -20.49 -0.59 -14.57
C GLY A 32 -20.65 -0.01 -13.16
N TRP A 33 -19.62 0.65 -12.60
CA TRP A 33 -19.64 1.11 -11.21
C TRP A 33 -20.85 1.97 -10.80
N PRO A 34 -21.28 2.98 -11.59
CA PRO A 34 -22.43 3.79 -11.19
C PRO A 34 -23.73 2.98 -11.17
N GLN A 35 -23.82 1.88 -11.92
CA GLN A 35 -25.01 1.04 -12.02
C GLN A 35 -25.07 -0.09 -10.97
N PHE A 36 -23.93 -0.52 -10.43
CA PHE A 36 -23.89 -1.60 -9.46
C PHE A 36 -24.61 -1.28 -8.14
N GLY A 37 -25.29 -2.29 -7.60
CA GLY A 37 -25.89 -2.25 -6.27
C GLY A 37 -24.84 -2.21 -5.15
N GLU A 38 -25.26 -1.94 -3.92
CA GLU A 38 -24.35 -1.91 -2.75
C GLU A 38 -23.66 -3.28 -2.55
N GLU A 39 -24.37 -4.39 -2.74
CA GLU A 39 -23.83 -5.73 -2.56
C GLU A 39 -22.73 -6.06 -3.58
N GLU A 40 -22.92 -5.71 -4.85
CA GLU A 40 -21.90 -5.89 -5.90
C GLU A 40 -20.66 -5.03 -5.61
N LYS A 41 -20.86 -3.77 -5.20
CA LYS A 41 -19.76 -2.88 -4.81
C LYS A 41 -18.99 -3.42 -3.62
N GLN A 42 -19.67 -4.00 -2.63
CA GLN A 42 -19.04 -4.65 -1.48
C GLN A 42 -18.26 -5.89 -1.89
N ARG A 43 -18.78 -6.72 -2.80
CA ARG A 43 -18.05 -7.88 -3.33
C ARG A 43 -16.77 -7.47 -4.05
N ILE A 44 -16.82 -6.41 -4.87
CA ILE A 44 -15.64 -5.85 -5.52
C ILE A 44 -14.63 -5.37 -4.47
N TRP A 45 -15.07 -4.63 -3.46
CA TRP A 45 -14.18 -4.21 -2.36
C TRP A 45 -13.56 -5.38 -1.61
N ALA A 46 -14.34 -6.40 -1.26
CA ALA A 46 -13.85 -7.60 -0.59
C ALA A 46 -12.78 -8.31 -1.42
N ARG A 47 -12.98 -8.42 -2.75
CA ARG A 47 -11.98 -8.94 -3.69
C ARG A 47 -10.71 -8.09 -3.72
N LEU A 48 -10.83 -6.76 -3.75
CA LEU A 48 -9.69 -5.87 -3.81
C LEU A 48 -8.87 -5.88 -2.51
N LEU A 49 -9.54 -5.96 -1.36
CA LEU A 49 -8.90 -6.00 -0.04
C LEU A 49 -8.22 -7.35 0.26
N SER A 50 -8.62 -8.43 -0.42
CA SER A 50 -7.96 -9.74 -0.30
C SER A 50 -6.75 -9.90 -1.22
N LEU A 51 -6.45 -8.92 -2.08
CA LEU A 51 -5.25 -8.96 -2.92
C LEU A 51 -3.98 -8.90 -2.04
N PRO A 52 -2.92 -9.64 -2.41
CA PRO A 52 -1.67 -9.61 -1.66
C PRO A 52 -1.08 -8.20 -1.67
N LEU A 53 -0.60 -7.76 -0.51
CA LEU A 53 0.12 -6.50 -0.40
C LEU A 53 1.38 -6.55 -1.28
N PRO A 54 1.74 -5.44 -1.95
CA PRO A 54 2.92 -5.40 -2.80
C PRO A 54 4.18 -5.49 -1.94
N VAL A 55 4.81 -6.67 -1.94
CA VAL A 55 6.13 -6.89 -1.35
C VAL A 55 7.18 -6.35 -2.33
N LYS A 56 8.03 -5.43 -1.89
CA LYS A 56 9.07 -4.81 -2.72
C LYS A 56 10.42 -4.89 -2.05
N GLU A 57 11.43 -5.28 -2.81
CA GLU A 57 12.83 -5.10 -2.42
C GLU A 57 13.22 -3.63 -2.53
N LYS A 58 13.94 -3.15 -1.52
CA LYS A 58 14.41 -1.78 -1.37
C LYS A 58 15.82 -1.77 -0.80
N SER A 59 16.52 -0.68 -1.01
CA SER A 59 17.84 -0.43 -0.44
C SER A 59 17.74 0.73 0.54
N CYS A 60 18.34 0.58 1.72
CA CYS A 60 18.32 1.58 2.76
C CYS A 60 19.18 2.79 2.35
N SER A 61 18.62 4.00 2.36
CA SER A 61 19.41 5.21 2.06
C SER A 61 20.47 5.54 3.11
N GLN A 62 20.29 5.09 4.35
CA GLN A 62 21.22 5.40 5.44
C GLN A 62 22.41 4.43 5.52
N CYS A 63 22.20 3.14 5.27
CA CYS A 63 23.26 2.12 5.42
C CYS A 63 23.53 1.29 4.16
N GLY A 64 22.74 1.45 3.10
CA GLY A 64 22.88 0.69 1.85
C GLY A 64 22.33 -0.74 1.89
N GLN A 65 21.89 -1.24 3.06
CA GLN A 65 21.39 -2.62 3.19
C GLN A 65 20.14 -2.86 2.34
N HIS A 66 20.12 -3.99 1.63
CA HIS A 66 18.91 -4.49 0.97
C HIS A 66 17.92 -5.03 2.00
N PHE A 67 16.67 -4.64 1.88
CA PHE A 67 15.59 -5.08 2.76
C PHE A 67 14.27 -5.19 1.97
N VAL A 68 13.31 -5.89 2.56
CA VAL A 68 11.98 -6.08 1.98
C VAL A 68 10.97 -5.18 2.68
N CYS A 69 10.20 -4.42 1.91
CA CYS A 69 9.06 -3.64 2.39
C CYS A 69 7.76 -4.37 2.03
N GLY A 70 6.77 -4.34 2.93
CA GLY A 70 5.45 -4.93 2.71
C GLY A 70 5.23 -6.32 3.33
N SER A 71 6.18 -6.83 4.11
CA SER A 71 6.12 -8.17 4.74
C SER A 71 6.75 -8.16 6.14
N GLY A 72 6.69 -9.29 6.86
CA GLY A 72 7.46 -9.52 8.09
C GLY A 72 6.88 -8.94 9.39
N GLY A 73 5.66 -8.41 9.37
CA GLY A 73 4.98 -7.93 10.57
C GLY A 73 4.26 -9.03 11.35
N LYS A 74 4.02 -8.81 12.65
CA LYS A 74 3.49 -9.81 13.59
C LYS A 74 2.11 -10.37 13.22
N GLN A 75 1.30 -9.63 12.47
CA GLN A 75 -0.06 -10.01 12.05
C GLN A 75 -0.17 -10.28 10.53
N GLY A 76 0.93 -10.67 9.88
CA GLY A 76 0.98 -10.81 8.42
C GLY A 76 1.00 -9.48 7.67
N GLY A 77 1.20 -8.37 8.40
CA GLY A 77 1.38 -7.02 7.85
C GLY A 77 2.84 -6.71 7.48
N CYS A 78 3.12 -5.44 7.20
CA CYS A 78 4.49 -4.96 7.02
C CYS A 78 5.15 -4.76 8.38
N TRP A 79 6.42 -5.16 8.55
CA TRP A 79 7.19 -4.95 9.78
C TRP A 79 7.17 -3.50 10.28
N CYS A 80 7.02 -2.50 9.37
CA CYS A 80 6.95 -1.09 9.78
C CYS A 80 5.68 -0.73 10.55
N GLN A 81 4.61 -1.53 10.44
CA GLN A 81 3.36 -1.32 11.18
C GLN A 81 3.48 -1.75 12.65
N ASP A 82 4.51 -2.52 13.00
CA ASP A 82 4.78 -2.91 14.39
C ASP A 82 5.55 -1.80 15.14
N LEU A 83 5.98 -0.74 14.44
CA LEU A 83 6.68 0.40 15.02
C LEU A 83 5.71 1.52 15.43
N PRO A 84 6.08 2.40 16.38
CA PRO A 84 5.26 3.53 16.76
C PRO A 84 4.93 4.46 15.58
N ASN A 85 3.65 4.82 15.42
CA ASN A 85 3.18 5.79 14.43
C ASN A 85 3.52 7.23 14.87
N GLN A 86 4.81 7.59 14.84
CA GLN A 86 5.28 8.94 15.20
C GLN A 86 5.53 9.77 13.93
N ALA A 87 4.91 10.95 13.86
CA ALA A 87 5.17 11.97 12.85
C ALA A 87 5.72 13.24 13.52
N PRO A 88 6.60 14.00 12.87
CA PRO A 88 7.29 13.72 11.60
C PRO A 88 8.64 13.01 11.83
N LEU A 89 9.07 12.17 10.88
CA LEU A 89 10.49 11.84 10.74
C LEU A 89 11.20 13.14 10.31
N ALA A 90 11.61 13.96 11.28
CA ALA A 90 12.27 15.22 11.00
C ALA A 90 13.51 14.97 10.13
N GLY A 91 13.50 15.46 8.90
CA GLY A 91 14.63 15.40 7.97
C GLY A 91 14.56 14.36 6.85
N SER A 92 13.55 13.48 6.77
CA SER A 92 13.41 12.52 5.66
C SER A 92 12.24 12.87 4.75
N ILE A 93 12.46 13.83 3.84
CA ILE A 93 11.53 14.12 2.72
C ILE A 93 11.68 13.07 1.60
N GLY A 94 12.70 12.23 1.65
CA GLY A 94 12.85 11.12 0.71
C GLY A 94 13.83 10.11 1.25
N ASP A 95 13.34 8.90 1.53
CA ASP A 95 13.94 7.63 1.11
C ASP A 95 13.49 6.45 2.00
N CYS A 96 13.65 5.24 1.48
CA CYS A 96 13.28 4.01 2.18
C CYS A 96 14.38 3.64 3.20
N LEU A 97 14.04 3.51 4.49
CA LEU A 97 14.94 3.01 5.55
C LEU A 97 14.65 1.54 5.88
N CYS A 98 15.71 0.76 6.14
CA CYS A 98 15.57 -0.62 6.64
C CYS A 98 15.05 -0.64 8.10
N PRO A 99 14.60 -1.80 8.62
CA PRO A 99 14.08 -1.91 9.99
C PRO A 99 14.99 -1.34 11.07
N ASP A 100 16.29 -1.61 10.99
CA ASP A 100 17.25 -1.15 11.99
C ASP A 100 17.45 0.38 11.94
N CYS A 101 17.62 0.93 10.73
CA CYS A 101 17.80 2.38 10.54
C CYS A 101 16.52 3.16 10.91
N LEU A 102 15.34 2.64 10.54
CA LEU A 102 14.07 3.26 10.91
C LEU A 102 13.87 3.26 12.43
N THR A 103 14.15 2.14 13.09
CA THR A 103 14.03 2.04 14.56
C THR A 103 14.95 3.04 15.25
N LYS A 104 16.20 3.17 14.80
CA LYS A 104 17.15 4.18 15.32
C LYS A 104 16.64 5.61 15.14
N ALA A 105 16.13 5.95 13.95
CA ALA A 105 15.60 7.29 13.66
C ALA A 105 14.38 7.64 14.55
N LEU A 106 13.52 6.67 14.87
CA LEU A 106 12.39 6.86 15.78
C LEU A 106 12.84 7.14 17.22
N HIS A 107 13.90 6.47 17.70
CA HIS A 107 14.46 6.72 19.03
C HIS A 107 15.05 8.13 19.17
N GLU A 108 15.68 8.66 18.11
CA GLU A 108 16.27 10.00 18.11
C GLU A 108 15.22 11.12 18.12
N THR A 109 14.02 10.86 17.60
CA THR A 109 12.91 11.84 17.54
C THR A 109 12.18 12.02 18.88
N THR A 110 12.40 11.13 19.86
CA THR A 110 11.70 11.12 21.15
C THR A 110 12.44 11.90 22.25
N LYS A 111 13.51 12.61 21.91
CA LYS A 111 14.27 13.47 22.85
C LYS A 111 14.10 14.94 22.50
#